data_AF-A0A945MAI7-F1
#
_entry.id   AF-A0A945MAI7-F1
#
_cell.length_a   1.000
_cell.length_b   1.000
_cell.length_c   1.000
_cell.angle_alpha   90.00
_cell.angle_beta   90.00
_cell.angle_gamma   90.00
#
_symmetry.space_group_name_H-M   'P 1'
#
loop_
_entity.id
_entity.type
_entity.pdbx_description
1 polymer ?
#
loop_
_entity_poly.entity_id
_entity_poly.type
_entity_poly.pdbx_seq_one_letter_code
_entity_poly.pdbx_strand_id
1 'polypeptide(L)'
;MNHPDSNHPSSDKPVIDSNTDDKMSVNSIGQILRDARLSQSKDIQEVSNTLKIRQIYLEAIENNDFAQLPGKIYIIGFIKTYAEYLQLDGEEIIRAYKSGGLIETVNTDLIFPTSVPEDGMPNKLTLLFGFMIAIASYGGWHYFNNNVSSIENPGSLNKSEIPKPSPIAKLKPNNSLSTIQTTTRKNTVLKTDPLKREEEIKNA
;
A
#
# COMPACT_ATOMS: atom_id res chain seq x y z
N MET A 1 -41.82 -69.55 55.06
CA MET A 1 -41.76 -68.96 53.71
C MET A 1 -41.83 -67.44 53.82
N ASN A 2 -40.86 -66.77 53.18
CA ASN A 2 -40.89 -65.38 52.68
C ASN A 2 -40.85 -64.19 53.68
N HIS A 3 -39.62 -63.71 53.92
CA HIS A 3 -39.03 -62.37 53.64
C HIS A 3 -39.90 -61.07 53.59
N PRO A 4 -39.28 -59.88 53.72
CA PRO A 4 -39.60 -58.78 54.64
C PRO A 4 -40.18 -57.55 53.91
N ASP A 5 -40.51 -56.46 54.62
CA ASP A 5 -40.05 -55.09 54.32
C ASP A 5 -40.84 -54.03 55.08
N SER A 6 -40.15 -53.25 55.89
CA SER A 6 -40.32 -51.79 55.93
C SER A 6 -39.11 -51.16 56.64
N ASN A 7 -37.94 -51.29 56.01
CA ASN A 7 -36.82 -50.37 56.23
C ASN A 7 -37.20 -49.02 55.62
N HIS A 8 -37.54 -48.02 56.44
CA HIS A 8 -37.44 -46.62 56.04
C HIS A 8 -36.36 -45.96 56.90
N PRO A 9 -35.10 -45.90 56.43
CA PRO A 9 -34.07 -45.17 57.13
C PRO A 9 -34.22 -43.67 56.85
N SER A 10 -34.49 -42.90 57.92
CA SER A 10 -34.25 -41.46 57.96
C SER A 10 -32.85 -41.18 57.42
N SER A 11 -32.79 -40.58 56.25
CA SER A 11 -31.58 -40.16 55.58
C SER A 11 -31.57 -38.65 55.49
N ASP A 12 -31.48 -38.00 56.65
CA ASP A 12 -30.94 -36.64 56.73
C ASP A 12 -29.43 -36.72 56.47
N LYS A 13 -29.06 -37.00 55.22
CA LYS A 13 -27.76 -36.59 54.71
C LYS A 13 -27.87 -35.11 54.36
N PRO A 14 -26.87 -34.28 54.70
CA PRO A 14 -26.79 -32.95 54.11
C PRO A 14 -26.78 -33.15 52.59
N VAL A 15 -27.73 -32.53 51.90
CA VAL A 15 -27.70 -32.38 50.46
C VAL A 15 -26.50 -31.48 50.18
N ILE A 16 -25.34 -32.11 49.99
CA ILE A 16 -24.18 -31.48 49.38
C ILE A 16 -24.64 -31.19 47.96
N ASP A 17 -24.87 -29.91 47.64
CA ASP A 17 -25.01 -29.53 46.25
C ASP A 17 -23.71 -29.93 45.55
N SER A 18 -23.84 -30.80 44.56
CA SER A 18 -22.74 -31.22 43.69
C SER A 18 -22.74 -30.38 42.42
N ASN A 19 -22.97 -29.06 42.57
CA ASN A 19 -22.80 -28.10 41.49
C ASN A 19 -21.78 -27.01 41.84
N THR A 20 -21.09 -27.18 42.96
CA THR A 20 -19.85 -26.46 43.29
C THR A 20 -18.65 -27.35 42.93
N ASP A 21 -18.66 -27.92 41.73
CA ASP A 21 -17.53 -28.68 41.20
C ASP A 21 -16.47 -27.70 40.66
N ASP A 22 -15.48 -27.45 41.51
CA ASP A 22 -14.07 -27.48 41.10
C ASP A 22 -13.56 -26.41 40.12
N LYS A 23 -13.89 -25.13 40.37
CA LYS A 23 -13.19 -23.98 39.78
C LYS A 23 -12.34 -23.20 40.79
N MET A 24 -11.68 -23.91 41.70
CA MET A 24 -10.60 -23.32 42.48
C MET A 24 -9.31 -23.35 41.65
N SER A 25 -9.01 -22.22 41.03
CA SER A 25 -7.65 -21.76 40.67
C SER A 25 -6.87 -22.54 39.61
N VAL A 26 -7.47 -22.81 38.45
CA VAL A 26 -6.71 -22.66 37.21
C VAL A 26 -7.15 -21.32 36.63
N ASN A 27 -6.47 -20.23 37.03
CA ASN A 27 -6.77 -18.92 36.48
C ASN A 27 -6.66 -19.01 34.95
N SER A 28 -7.79 -18.78 34.29
CA SER A 28 -7.81 -18.67 32.83
C SER A 28 -6.89 -17.51 32.40
N ILE A 29 -6.31 -17.58 31.20
CA ILE A 29 -5.41 -16.53 30.70
C ILE A 29 -6.07 -15.15 30.73
N GLY A 30 -7.36 -15.06 30.41
CA GLY A 30 -8.11 -13.83 30.54
C GLY A 30 -8.10 -13.26 31.95
N GLN A 31 -8.27 -14.11 32.98
CA GLN A 31 -8.17 -13.69 34.37
C GLN A 31 -6.75 -13.24 34.74
N ILE A 32 -5.72 -13.99 34.33
CA ILE A 32 -4.32 -13.60 34.59
C ILE A 32 -4.02 -12.20 34.04
N LEU A 33 -4.43 -11.94 32.79
CA LEU A 33 -4.23 -10.64 32.14
C LEU A 33 -5.04 -9.53 32.82
N ARG A 34 -6.30 -9.81 33.19
CA ARG A 34 -7.16 -8.87 33.91
C ARG A 34 -6.59 -8.52 35.28
N ASP A 35 -6.16 -9.51 36.05
CA ASP A 35 -5.60 -9.34 37.39
C ASP A 35 -4.28 -8.55 37.31
N ALA A 36 -3.43 -8.84 36.32
CA ALA A 36 -2.22 -8.08 36.07
C ALA A 36 -2.50 -6.62 35.69
N ARG A 37 -3.53 -6.34 34.88
CA ARG A 37 -3.95 -4.97 34.56
C ARG A 37 -4.45 -4.24 35.82
N LEU A 38 -5.33 -4.88 36.58
CA LEU A 38 -5.94 -4.29 37.77
C LEU A 38 -4.92 -4.06 38.90
N SER A 39 -3.94 -4.96 39.07
CA SER A 39 -2.86 -4.78 40.05
C SER A 39 -1.97 -3.57 39.74
N GLN A 40 -1.89 -3.18 38.47
CA GLN A 40 -1.21 -1.96 38.01
C GLN A 40 -2.14 -0.74 37.96
N SER A 41 -3.40 -0.86 38.41
CA SER A 41 -4.42 0.21 38.36
C SER A 41 -4.63 0.81 36.97
N LYS A 42 -4.41 0.03 35.91
CA LYS A 42 -4.54 0.48 34.51
C LYS A 42 -5.99 0.35 34.05
N ASP A 43 -6.50 1.40 33.42
CA ASP A 43 -7.82 1.36 32.80
C ASP A 43 -7.77 0.67 31.42
N ILE A 44 -8.82 -0.09 31.09
CA ILE A 44 -8.87 -0.85 29.84
C ILE A 44 -8.84 0.07 28.59
N GLN A 45 -9.40 1.27 28.69
CA GLN A 45 -9.37 2.25 27.59
C GLN A 45 -7.96 2.80 27.39
N GLU A 46 -7.23 3.06 28.47
CA GLU A 46 -5.83 3.49 28.41
C GLU A 46 -4.94 2.44 27.73
N VAL A 47 -5.10 1.17 28.13
CA VAL A 47 -4.39 0.06 27.50
C VAL A 47 -4.74 -0.04 26.02
N SER A 48 -6.03 0.04 25.68
CA SER A 48 -6.52 0.04 24.29
C SER A 48 -5.86 1.14 23.47
N ASN A 49 -5.81 2.36 24.00
CA ASN A 49 -5.20 3.51 23.33
C ASN A 49 -3.70 3.36 23.13
N THR A 50 -3.01 2.73 24.08
CA THR A 50 -1.57 2.49 24.03
C THR A 50 -1.21 1.40 23.03
N LEU A 51 -1.92 0.27 23.10
CA LEU A 51 -1.67 -0.89 22.25
C LEU A 51 -2.25 -0.77 20.83
N LYS A 52 -3.12 0.22 20.60
CA LYS A 52 -3.90 0.37 19.36
C LYS A 52 -4.74 -0.87 19.03
N ILE A 53 -5.15 -1.61 20.06
CA ILE A 53 -6.09 -2.72 19.98
C ILE A 53 -7.45 -2.21 20.48
N ARG A 54 -8.53 -2.46 19.75
CA ARG A 54 -9.88 -1.97 20.15
C ARG A 54 -10.23 -2.52 21.54
N GLN A 55 -10.78 -1.67 22.40
CA GLN A 55 -11.17 -2.00 23.78
C GLN A 55 -11.99 -3.29 23.87
N ILE A 56 -12.98 -3.45 22.99
CA ILE A 56 -13.84 -4.64 22.93
C ILE A 56 -13.05 -5.95 22.76
N TYR A 57 -11.89 -5.92 22.08
CA TYR A 57 -11.05 -7.11 21.92
C TYR A 57 -10.22 -7.41 23.17
N LEU A 58 -9.76 -6.38 23.89
CA LEU A 58 -9.05 -6.59 25.16
C LEU A 58 -10.00 -7.11 26.24
N GLU A 59 -11.23 -6.57 26.30
CA GLU A 59 -12.28 -7.09 27.18
C GLU A 59 -12.65 -8.54 26.84
N ALA A 60 -12.77 -8.85 25.54
CA ALA A 60 -13.01 -10.21 25.09
C ALA A 60 -11.87 -11.16 25.52
N ILE A 61 -10.61 -10.74 25.43
CA ILE A 61 -9.46 -11.52 25.92
C ILE A 61 -9.56 -11.73 27.44
N GLU A 62 -9.86 -10.69 28.22
CA GLU A 62 -10.02 -10.80 29.69
C GLU A 62 -11.16 -11.76 30.09
N ASN A 63 -12.19 -11.86 29.26
CA ASN A 63 -13.33 -12.75 29.46
C ASN A 63 -13.15 -14.15 28.83
N ASN A 64 -12.02 -14.41 28.17
CA ASN A 64 -11.77 -15.59 27.32
C ASN A 64 -12.80 -15.80 26.19
N ASP A 65 -13.48 -14.73 25.76
CA ASP A 65 -14.43 -14.75 24.64
C ASP A 65 -13.68 -14.51 23.31
N PHE A 66 -12.86 -15.47 22.92
CA PHE A 66 -12.03 -15.33 21.72
C PHE A 66 -12.82 -15.30 20.41
N ALA A 67 -14.12 -15.62 20.43
CA ALA A 67 -14.99 -15.58 19.27
C ALA A 67 -15.27 -14.16 18.77
N GLN A 68 -15.13 -13.15 19.64
CA GLN A 68 -15.33 -11.73 19.30
C GLN A 68 -14.14 -11.11 18.55
N LEU A 69 -13.00 -11.79 18.53
CA LEU A 69 -11.80 -11.27 17.89
C LEU A 69 -11.95 -11.35 16.35
N PRO A 70 -11.29 -10.46 15.59
CA PRO A 70 -11.41 -10.38 14.13
C PRO A 70 -10.88 -11.62 13.37
N GLY A 71 -10.38 -12.63 14.08
CA GLY A 71 -9.92 -13.89 13.51
C GLY A 71 -8.97 -14.61 14.47
N LYS A 72 -8.90 -15.94 14.37
CA LYS A 72 -8.09 -16.78 15.26
C LYS A 72 -6.60 -16.43 15.25
N ILE A 73 -6.08 -15.98 14.10
CA ILE A 73 -4.68 -15.58 13.94
C ILE A 73 -4.29 -14.38 14.82
N TYR A 74 -5.24 -13.48 15.10
CA TYR A 74 -4.98 -12.27 15.91
C TYR A 74 -4.93 -12.56 17.41
N ILE A 75 -5.53 -13.67 17.87
CA ILE A 75 -5.62 -13.99 19.29
C ILE A 75 -4.21 -14.08 19.91
N ILE A 76 -3.30 -14.81 19.25
CA ILE A 76 -1.93 -15.00 19.75
C ILE A 76 -1.20 -13.65 19.84
N GLY A 77 -1.31 -12.82 18.80
CA GLY A 77 -0.68 -11.51 18.76
C GLY A 77 -1.19 -10.58 19.86
N PHE A 78 -2.51 -10.49 20.02
CA PHE A 78 -3.10 -9.63 21.03
C PHE A 78 -2.80 -10.10 22.46
N ILE A 79 -2.88 -11.41 22.73
CA ILE A 79 -2.50 -11.97 24.03
C ILE A 79 -1.03 -11.67 24.34
N LYS A 80 -0.12 -11.90 23.39
CA LYS A 80 1.32 -11.65 23.56
C LYS A 80 1.60 -10.19 23.88
N THR A 81 1.15 -9.29 23.01
CA THR A 81 1.38 -7.85 23.15
C THR A 81 0.76 -7.31 24.44
N TYR A 82 -0.41 -7.82 24.83
CA TYR A 82 -1.04 -7.41 26.09
C TYR A 82 -0.27 -7.92 27.31
N ALA A 83 0.18 -9.18 27.31
CA ALA A 83 1.02 -9.74 28.36
C ALA A 83 2.33 -8.95 28.54
N GLU A 84 3.04 -8.68 27.44
CA GLU A 84 4.29 -7.92 27.44
C GLU A 84 4.09 -6.49 27.97
N TYR A 85 2.99 -5.83 27.58
CA TYR A 85 2.64 -4.50 28.10
C TYR A 85 2.34 -4.49 29.61
N LEU A 86 1.82 -5.60 30.13
CA LEU A 86 1.62 -5.83 31.55
C LEU A 86 2.86 -6.37 32.27
N GLN A 87 4.02 -6.43 31.59
CA GLN A 87 5.29 -6.92 32.13
C GLN A 87 5.25 -8.40 32.56
N LEU A 88 4.41 -9.20 31.90
CA LEU A 88 4.39 -10.66 32.01
C LEU A 88 5.29 -11.28 30.93
N ASP A 89 5.70 -12.53 31.13
CA ASP A 89 6.36 -13.32 30.08
C ASP A 89 5.31 -13.71 29.01
N GLY A 90 5.30 -12.95 27.91
CA GLY A 90 4.38 -13.19 26.80
C GLY A 90 4.50 -14.58 26.19
N GLU A 91 5.70 -15.18 26.16
CA GLU A 91 5.89 -16.52 25.65
C GLU A 91 5.30 -17.56 26.61
N GLU A 92 5.42 -17.37 27.92
CA GLU A 92 4.77 -18.22 28.92
C GLU A 92 3.25 -18.17 28.81
N ILE A 93 2.69 -16.97 28.70
CA ILE A 93 1.24 -16.79 28.55
C ILE A 93 0.73 -17.46 27.26
N ILE A 94 1.46 -17.34 26.14
CA ILE A 94 1.10 -18.02 24.89
C ILE A 94 1.22 -19.54 25.04
N ARG A 95 2.26 -20.04 25.71
CA ARG A 95 2.41 -21.49 25.95
C ARG A 95 1.22 -22.02 26.74
N ALA A 96 0.83 -21.32 27.81
CA ALA A 96 -0.36 -21.65 28.60
C ALA A 96 -1.64 -21.61 27.77
N TYR A 97 -1.75 -20.64 26.85
CA TYR A 97 -2.90 -20.55 25.94
C TYR A 97 -2.98 -21.72 24.95
N LYS A 98 -1.84 -22.12 24.39
CA LYS A 98 -1.77 -23.26 23.46
C LYS A 98 -2.01 -24.60 24.17
N SER A 99 -1.50 -24.78 25.39
CA SER A 99 -1.67 -26.01 26.16
C SER A 99 -3.11 -26.22 26.62
N GLY A 100 -3.90 -25.15 26.76
CA GLY A 100 -5.34 -25.21 27.07
C GLY A 100 -6.23 -25.74 25.93
N GLY A 101 -5.67 -26.13 24.77
CA GLY A 101 -6.41 -26.80 23.69
C GLY A 101 -7.37 -25.91 22.89
N LEU A 102 -7.41 -24.59 23.12
CA LEU A 102 -8.32 -23.66 22.44
C LEU A 102 -7.87 -23.26 21.03
N ILE A 103 -6.63 -23.56 20.66
CA ILE A 103 -6.16 -23.51 19.27
C ILE A 103 -6.03 -24.95 18.78
N GLU A 104 -7.13 -25.52 18.29
CA GLU A 104 -7.03 -26.53 17.24
C GLU A 104 -6.25 -25.89 16.10
N THR A 105 -5.07 -26.45 15.83
CA THR A 105 -4.10 -26.06 14.80
C THR A 105 -4.73 -25.17 13.72
N VAL A 106 -4.53 -23.86 13.86
CA VAL A 106 -4.91 -22.89 12.86
C VAL A 106 -4.02 -23.15 11.65
N ASN A 107 -4.45 -24.06 10.78
CA ASN A 107 -4.09 -24.11 9.37
C ASN A 107 -4.72 -22.87 8.72
N THR A 108 -4.31 -21.68 9.14
CA THR A 108 -4.36 -20.53 8.26
C THR A 108 -3.31 -20.85 7.22
N ASP A 109 -3.75 -21.30 6.05
CA ASP A 109 -2.96 -21.13 4.83
C ASP A 109 -2.48 -19.69 4.87
N LEU A 110 -1.19 -19.53 5.16
CA LEU A 110 -0.51 -18.24 5.13
C LEU A 110 -0.42 -17.86 3.67
N ILE A 111 -1.55 -17.40 3.13
CA ILE A 111 -1.61 -16.68 1.87
C ILE A 111 -0.97 -15.34 2.19
N PHE A 112 0.35 -15.33 2.25
CA PHE A 112 1.10 -14.10 2.14
C PHE A 112 0.67 -13.52 0.78
N PRO A 113 0.05 -12.33 0.72
CA PRO A 113 -0.06 -11.64 -0.55
C PRO A 113 1.38 -11.52 -1.04
N THR A 114 1.70 -12.24 -2.12
CA THR A 114 2.99 -12.15 -2.78
C THR A 114 3.21 -10.67 -3.01
N SER A 115 4.34 -10.12 -2.55
CA SER A 115 4.68 -8.72 -2.80
C SER A 115 4.39 -8.45 -4.27
N VAL A 116 3.46 -7.54 -4.56
CA VAL A 116 3.20 -7.08 -5.92
C VAL A 116 4.58 -6.78 -6.51
N PRO A 117 4.99 -7.42 -7.62
CA PRO A 117 6.24 -7.05 -8.26
C PRO A 117 6.16 -5.55 -8.57
N GLU A 118 6.86 -4.74 -7.79
CA GLU A 118 7.13 -3.34 -8.14
C GLU A 118 7.78 -3.39 -9.52
N ASP A 119 7.08 -2.85 -10.51
CA ASP A 119 7.47 -2.78 -11.91
C ASP A 119 8.62 -1.78 -12.09
N GLY A 120 9.80 -2.17 -11.60
CA GLY A 120 11.01 -1.35 -11.58
C GLY A 120 12.04 -1.65 -12.67
N MET A 121 11.79 -2.60 -13.57
CA MET A 121 12.69 -2.84 -14.71
C MET A 121 11.91 -2.88 -16.02
N PRO A 122 12.21 -1.97 -16.97
CA PRO A 122 11.62 -2.06 -18.31
C PRO A 122 12.01 -3.41 -18.89
N ASN A 123 11.00 -4.17 -19.31
CA ASN A 123 11.12 -5.42 -20.02
C ASN A 123 12.27 -5.35 -21.06
N LYS A 124 13.25 -6.26 -20.95
CA LYS A 124 14.40 -6.36 -21.87
C LYS A 124 13.98 -6.40 -23.35
N LEU A 125 12.74 -6.80 -23.61
CA LEU A 125 12.11 -6.79 -24.91
C LEU A 125 11.84 -5.38 -25.46
N THR A 126 11.46 -4.42 -24.62
CA THR A 126 11.31 -3.00 -25.03
C THR A 126 12.65 -2.39 -25.41
N LEU A 127 13.72 -2.74 -24.68
CA LEU A 127 15.08 -2.33 -25.05
C LEU A 127 15.47 -2.90 -26.43
N LEU A 128 15.09 -4.16 -26.70
CA LEU A 128 15.36 -4.82 -27.97
C LEU A 128 14.58 -4.20 -29.13
N PHE A 129 13.29 -3.89 -28.94
CA PHE A 129 12.49 -3.17 -29.94
C PHE A 129 13.06 -1.79 -30.23
N GLY A 130 13.47 -1.03 -29.21
CA GLY A 130 14.11 0.27 -29.39
C GLY A 130 15.40 0.18 -30.21
N PHE A 131 16.25 -0.81 -29.93
CA PHE A 131 17.48 -1.04 -30.67
C PHE A 131 17.22 -1.46 -32.13
N MET A 132 16.21 -2.30 -32.37
CA MET A 132 15.82 -2.75 -33.70
C MET A 132 15.31 -1.58 -34.56
N ILE A 133 14.50 -0.69 -33.98
CA ILE A 133 14.02 0.54 -34.65
C ILE A 133 15.19 1.48 -34.97
N ALA A 134 16.15 1.63 -34.05
CA ALA A 134 17.32 2.48 -34.28
C ALA A 134 18.21 1.96 -35.44
N ILE A 135 18.44 0.64 -35.50
CA ILE A 135 19.18 0.01 -36.61
C ILE A 135 18.43 0.18 -37.94
N ALA A 136 17.12 -0.07 -37.96
CA ALA A 136 16.33 0.08 -39.17
C ALA A 136 16.30 1.53 -39.67
N SER A 137 16.20 2.51 -38.75
CA SER A 137 16.24 3.93 -39.08
C SER A 137 17.61 4.32 -39.65
N TYR A 138 18.70 3.90 -39.02
CA TYR A 138 20.06 4.19 -39.48
C TYR A 138 20.40 3.48 -40.80
N GLY A 139 20.06 2.19 -40.92
CA GLY A 139 20.26 1.40 -42.13
C GLY A 139 19.40 1.88 -43.30
N GLY A 140 18.15 2.26 -43.03
CA GLY A 140 17.26 2.87 -44.01
C GLY A 140 17.78 4.22 -44.50
N TRP A 141 18.26 5.08 -43.59
CA TRP A 141 18.88 6.35 -43.96
C TRP A 141 20.15 6.13 -44.79
N HIS A 142 21.03 5.24 -44.35
CA HIS A 142 22.25 4.93 -45.07
C HIS A 142 21.95 4.33 -46.45
N TYR A 143 21.02 3.39 -46.55
CA TYR A 143 20.64 2.78 -47.81
C TYR A 143 19.94 3.78 -48.76
N PHE A 144 19.05 4.62 -48.25
CA PHE A 144 18.37 5.64 -49.03
C PHE A 144 19.33 6.73 -49.52
N ASN A 145 20.26 7.17 -48.67
CA ASN A 145 21.30 8.13 -49.04
C ASN A 145 22.21 7.62 -50.16
N ASN A 146 22.39 6.29 -50.26
CA ASN A 146 23.17 5.66 -51.32
C ASN A 146 22.41 5.58 -52.65
N ASN A 147 21.07 5.66 -52.62
CA ASN A 147 20.18 5.51 -53.77
C ASN A 147 19.50 6.81 -54.21
N VAL A 148 19.69 7.93 -53.50
CA VAL A 148 19.08 9.24 -53.81
C VAL A 148 19.90 10.07 -54.80
N SER A 149 20.45 9.42 -55.83
CA SER A 149 21.18 10.11 -56.91
C SER A 149 20.31 10.39 -58.14
N SER A 150 18.99 10.17 -58.10
CA SER A 150 18.10 10.46 -59.22
C SER A 150 16.67 10.73 -58.78
N ILE A 151 16.45 11.88 -58.11
CA ILE A 151 15.18 12.58 -58.27
C ILE A 151 15.44 13.67 -59.31
N GLU A 152 15.23 13.28 -60.56
CA GLU A 152 14.96 14.18 -61.68
C GLU A 152 13.85 15.15 -61.23
N ASN A 153 14.18 16.44 -61.22
CA ASN A 153 13.35 17.54 -60.78
C ASN A 153 12.00 17.58 -61.55
N PRO A 154 10.84 17.22 -60.96
CA PRO A 154 9.56 17.35 -61.64
C PRO A 154 9.07 18.80 -61.48
N GLY A 155 9.67 19.73 -62.22
CA GLY A 155 9.42 21.15 -61.96
C GLY A 155 10.11 22.17 -62.85
N SER A 156 10.26 21.93 -64.15
CA SER A 156 10.50 23.00 -65.14
C SER A 156 9.25 23.22 -66.01
N LEU A 157 8.11 23.49 -65.38
CA LEU A 157 7.01 24.13 -66.10
C LEU A 157 7.45 25.54 -66.51
N ASN A 158 7.70 25.67 -67.81
CA ASN A 158 7.43 26.82 -68.65
C ASN A 158 7.72 28.19 -68.01
N LYS A 159 8.88 28.74 -68.35
CA LYS A 159 8.95 30.17 -68.64
C LYS A 159 9.78 30.42 -69.89
N SER A 160 9.06 30.38 -71.02
CA SER A 160 9.18 31.37 -72.08
C SER A 160 10.59 31.57 -72.68
N GLU A 161 10.93 30.75 -73.68
CA GLU A 161 11.82 31.20 -74.74
C GLU A 161 11.04 32.23 -75.59
N ILE A 162 11.32 33.51 -75.34
CA ILE A 162 10.76 34.67 -76.06
C ILE A 162 11.22 34.58 -77.53
N PRO A 163 10.36 34.89 -78.54
CA PRO A 163 10.74 34.82 -79.95
C PRO A 163 12.00 35.63 -80.25
N LYS A 164 12.94 34.95 -80.93
CA LYS A 164 14.15 35.48 -81.57
C LYS A 164 13.91 36.87 -82.18
N PRO A 165 14.50 37.97 -81.66
CA PRO A 165 14.54 39.20 -82.41
C PRO A 165 15.56 39.06 -83.54
N SER A 166 15.11 39.28 -84.78
CA SER A 166 15.99 39.49 -85.93
C SER A 166 17.02 40.61 -85.64
N PRO A 167 18.20 40.58 -86.27
CA PRO A 167 19.44 40.97 -85.58
C PRO A 167 19.71 42.48 -85.42
N ILE A 168 20.56 42.77 -84.42
CA ILE A 168 21.72 43.72 -84.36
C ILE A 168 21.74 44.71 -83.16
N ALA A 169 22.90 44.68 -82.47
CA ALA A 169 23.62 45.72 -81.71
C ALA A 169 23.42 45.95 -80.17
N LYS A 170 24.27 45.25 -79.39
CA LYS A 170 25.32 45.72 -78.42
C LYS A 170 25.10 46.86 -77.38
N LEU A 171 25.61 46.54 -76.17
CA LEU A 171 26.28 47.36 -75.09
C LEU A 171 25.36 48.14 -74.12
N LYS A 172 25.59 48.33 -72.80
CA LYS A 172 26.56 47.95 -71.73
C LYS A 172 25.94 48.48 -70.37
N PRO A 173 26.32 48.05 -69.13
CA PRO A 173 25.46 48.06 -67.93
C PRO A 173 25.77 49.13 -66.86
N ASN A 174 24.88 49.31 -65.87
CA ASN A 174 25.21 49.84 -64.54
C ASN A 174 24.16 49.58 -63.41
N ASN A 175 24.63 48.91 -62.36
CA ASN A 175 24.56 49.14 -60.90
C ASN A 175 23.42 50.02 -60.32
N SER A 176 22.68 49.52 -59.29
CA SER A 176 22.58 50.12 -57.92
C SER A 176 21.41 49.58 -57.06
N LEU A 177 21.70 49.26 -55.76
CA LEU A 177 20.96 49.59 -54.51
C LEU A 177 19.51 49.05 -54.32
N SER A 178 18.90 48.75 -53.16
CA SER A 178 19.18 48.65 -51.71
C SER A 178 17.81 48.40 -50.99
N THR A 179 17.81 48.04 -49.68
CA THR A 179 16.73 48.27 -48.67
C THR A 179 15.65 47.15 -48.56
N ILE A 180 15.32 46.55 -47.39
CA ILE A 180 14.42 47.00 -46.29
C ILE A 180 14.75 46.20 -44.98
N GLN A 181 15.21 46.79 -43.86
CA GLN A 181 14.56 47.33 -42.61
C GLN A 181 14.08 46.34 -41.50
N THR A 182 14.09 46.85 -40.25
CA THR A 182 14.25 46.26 -38.90
C THR A 182 13.04 46.47 -37.94
N THR A 183 13.14 45.99 -36.67
CA THR A 183 12.54 46.49 -35.36
C THR A 183 11.22 45.86 -34.84
N THR A 184 10.83 45.74 -33.53
CA THR A 184 11.32 45.71 -32.11
C THR A 184 10.05 45.73 -31.18
N ARG A 185 10.10 45.21 -29.90
CA ARG A 185 9.68 45.86 -28.59
C ARG A 185 8.76 45.11 -27.56
N LYS A 186 9.33 44.87 -26.35
CA LYS A 186 8.97 45.01 -24.88
C LYS A 186 7.73 44.42 -24.13
N ASN A 187 8.09 43.82 -22.96
CA ASN A 187 7.65 43.90 -21.53
C ASN A 187 6.19 43.67 -21.06
N THR A 188 6.02 43.01 -19.89
CA THR A 188 5.42 43.54 -18.61
C THR A 188 5.59 42.52 -17.44
N VAL A 189 5.76 43.04 -16.22
CA VAL A 189 6.10 42.41 -14.92
C VAL A 189 4.84 42.24 -14.06
N LEU A 190 4.71 41.17 -13.24
CA LEU A 190 4.14 41.28 -11.88
C LEU A 190 4.58 40.12 -10.98
N LYS A 191 5.02 40.49 -9.77
CA LYS A 191 5.65 39.70 -8.70
C LYS A 191 4.71 39.72 -7.50
N THR A 192 4.43 38.56 -6.87
CA THR A 192 3.85 38.48 -5.52
C THR A 192 4.38 37.26 -4.76
N ASP A 193 4.78 37.49 -3.52
CA ASP A 193 5.53 36.63 -2.59
C ASP A 193 4.58 36.15 -1.47
N PRO A 194 4.43 34.84 -1.17
CA PRO A 194 3.47 34.34 -0.19
C PRO A 194 4.13 33.97 1.15
N LEU A 195 4.45 34.97 1.98
CA LEU A 195 4.72 34.79 3.41
C LEU A 195 3.86 35.74 4.24
N LYS A 196 2.56 35.44 4.32
CA LYS A 196 1.67 35.99 5.37
C LYS A 196 0.38 35.17 5.46
N ARG A 197 0.43 34.03 6.16
CA ARG A 197 -0.75 33.17 6.41
C ARG A 197 -0.73 32.49 7.78
N GLU A 198 -0.22 33.16 8.82
CA GLU A 198 -0.18 32.59 10.18
C GLU A 198 -0.96 33.36 11.27
N GLU A 199 -1.68 34.46 10.99
CA GLU A 199 -2.37 35.19 12.07
C GLU A 199 -3.91 35.13 12.07
N GLU A 200 -4.56 34.42 11.14
CA GLU A 200 -6.03 34.52 10.98
C GLU A 200 -6.83 33.25 11.35
N ILE A 201 -6.31 32.37 12.20
CA ILE A 201 -7.06 31.18 12.68
C ILE A 201 -7.35 31.23 14.20
N LYS A 202 -6.89 32.26 14.93
CA LYS A 202 -7.09 32.31 16.40
C LYS A 202 -8.36 32.99 16.90
N ASN A 203 -9.22 33.56 16.05
CA ASN A 203 -10.40 34.34 16.50
C ASN A 203 -11.71 34.08 15.73
N ALA A 204 -12.00 32.84 15.33
CA ALA A 204 -13.32 32.48 14.78
C ALA A 204 -13.84 31.17 15.40
#